data_AF-A0A9D1I515-F1
#
_entry.id   AF-A0A9D1I515-F1
#
_cell.length_a   1.000
_cell.length_b   1.000
_cell.length_c   1.000
_cell.angle_alpha   90.00
_cell.angle_beta   90.00
_cell.angle_gamma   90.00
#
_symmetry.space_group_name_H-M   'P 1'
#
loop_
_entity.id
_entity.type
_entity.pdbx_description
1 polymer ?
#
loop_
_entity_poly.entity_id
_entity_poly.type
_entity_poly.pdbx_seq_one_letter_code
_entity_poly.pdbx_strand_id
1 'polypeptide(L)'
;MKFTVKHEGIGRIRIHLLHGAMSFREADIFQIYMEGQPYISKVRVFENTRDAAIYYDEGCKETVINCICGFSYENAGVPEKLLTNSGRELDSTYREKIITTTARHYLKKLLPYQIRFVLTCFQAAKFILKGLRCLTRGKIEVAVLDATAIGVSVIRSDIKTAGSIMFLLKISEILEEWTHRKSVGDLARSMSLQTSSVWLIRDGAEMLVSSGQVQIGDLVCVHMGNVIPFDGV
;
A
#
# COMPACT_ATOMS: atom_id res chain seq x y z
N MET A 1 14.72 22.81 -8.41
CA MET A 1 14.33 22.68 -6.98
C MET A 1 15.54 22.90 -6.05
N LYS A 2 15.37 23.47 -4.85
CA LYS A 2 16.46 23.59 -3.84
C LYS A 2 16.51 22.34 -2.96
N PHE A 3 17.70 21.80 -2.71
CA PHE A 3 17.90 20.65 -1.83
C PHE A 3 19.28 20.68 -1.15
N THR A 4 19.45 19.87 -0.10
CA THR A 4 20.73 19.65 0.58
C THR A 4 21.07 18.18 0.55
N VAL A 5 22.30 17.84 0.19
CA VAL A 5 22.78 16.46 0.28
C VAL A 5 23.08 16.14 1.75
N LYS A 6 22.37 15.15 2.32
CA LYS A 6 22.55 14.72 3.72
C LYS A 6 23.62 13.66 3.85
N HIS A 7 23.63 12.72 2.90
CA HIS A 7 24.55 11.60 2.93
C HIS A 7 24.76 11.08 1.51
N GLU A 8 25.99 10.71 1.22
CA GLU A 8 26.43 10.18 -0.06
C GLU A 8 27.08 8.83 0.16
N GLY A 9 26.69 7.84 -0.64
CA GLY A 9 27.31 6.53 -0.71
C GLY A 9 27.49 6.11 -2.17
N ILE A 10 28.17 4.98 -2.38
CA ILE A 10 28.39 4.42 -3.71
C ILE A 10 27.02 4.06 -4.33
N GLY A 11 26.70 4.67 -5.48
CA GLY A 11 25.42 4.47 -6.19
C GLY A 11 24.17 4.96 -5.45
N ARG A 12 24.31 5.77 -4.38
CA ARG A 12 23.18 6.28 -3.60
C ARG A 12 23.41 7.68 -3.07
N ILE A 13 22.43 8.56 -3.29
CA ILE A 13 22.39 9.89 -2.67
C ILE A 13 21.14 10.04 -1.81
N ARG A 14 21.32 10.54 -0.58
CA ARG A 14 20.21 10.98 0.26
C ARG A 14 20.18 12.49 0.28
N ILE A 15 19.11 13.05 -0.26
CA ILE A 15 18.86 14.49 -0.29
C ILE A 15 17.76 14.85 0.70
N HIS A 16 17.81 16.08 1.17
CA HIS A 16 16.77 16.75 1.92
C HIS A 16 16.21 17.87 1.06
N LEU A 17 14.91 17.85 0.80
CA LEU A 17 14.25 18.81 -0.08
C LEU A 17 13.91 20.07 0.71
N LEU A 18 14.47 21.22 0.31
CA LEU A 18 14.32 22.51 0.99
C LEU A 18 13.05 23.24 0.51
N HIS A 19 11.93 22.53 0.48
CA HIS A 19 10.62 23.07 0.15
C HIS A 19 9.71 23.13 1.40
N GLY A 20 8.52 23.71 1.26
CA GLY A 20 7.49 23.77 2.30
C GLY A 20 6.98 22.40 2.74
N ALA A 21 5.77 22.34 3.33
CA ALA A 21 5.14 21.07 3.66
C ALA A 21 4.99 20.22 2.38
N MET A 22 5.39 18.96 2.44
CA MET A 22 5.27 18.00 1.33
C MET A 22 4.01 17.17 1.53
N SER A 23 3.08 17.24 0.58
CA SER A 23 1.89 16.37 0.56
C SER A 23 2.24 14.97 0.07
N PHE A 24 1.40 13.97 0.37
CA PHE A 24 1.56 12.62 -0.17
C PHE A 24 1.63 12.64 -1.71
N ARG A 25 0.76 13.44 -2.35
CA ARG A 25 0.73 13.62 -3.81
C ARG A 25 2.04 14.17 -4.36
N GLU A 26 2.61 15.19 -3.73
CA GLU A 26 3.91 15.74 -4.15
C GLU A 26 5.06 14.74 -3.97
N ALA A 27 5.05 13.96 -2.89
CA ALA A 27 6.04 12.91 -2.68
C ALA A 27 5.96 11.84 -3.78
N ASP A 28 4.75 11.46 -4.19
CA ASP A 28 4.52 10.49 -5.26
C ASP A 28 4.91 11.04 -6.64
N ILE A 29 4.59 12.30 -6.94
CA ILE A 29 5.03 12.96 -8.19
C ILE A 29 6.55 12.95 -8.29
N PHE A 30 7.25 13.35 -7.22
CA PHE A 30 8.71 13.37 -7.21
C PHE A 30 9.30 11.95 -7.36
N GLN A 31 8.71 10.97 -6.67
CA GLN A 31 9.17 9.58 -6.78
C GLN A 31 9.01 9.05 -8.21
N ILE A 32 7.81 9.17 -8.79
CA ILE A 32 7.51 8.63 -10.12
C ILE A 32 8.36 9.32 -11.20
N TYR A 33 8.52 10.64 -11.11
CA TYR A 33 9.34 11.38 -12.06
C TYR A 33 10.81 10.93 -12.05
N MET A 34 11.37 10.70 -10.86
CA MET A 34 12.75 10.26 -10.70
C MET A 34 12.93 8.79 -11.09
N GLU A 35 11.97 7.91 -10.76
CA GLU A 35 11.98 6.51 -11.21
C GLU A 35 11.82 6.37 -12.73
N GLY A 36 11.26 7.38 -13.41
CA GLY A 36 11.17 7.41 -14.87
C GLY A 36 12.49 7.67 -15.60
N GLN A 37 13.58 7.99 -14.89
CA GLN A 37 14.87 8.27 -15.51
C GLN A 37 15.67 6.97 -15.74
N PRO A 38 16.31 6.79 -16.91
CA PRO A 38 16.96 5.54 -17.26
C PRO A 38 18.19 5.19 -16.40
N TYR A 39 18.78 6.17 -15.72
CA TYR A 39 19.97 6.03 -14.86
C TYR A 39 19.62 5.91 -13.36
N ILE A 40 18.33 5.82 -13.02
CA ILE A 40 17.85 5.70 -11.64
C ILE A 40 17.26 4.31 -11.43
N SER A 41 17.89 3.52 -10.58
CA SER A 41 17.44 2.14 -10.31
C SER A 41 16.31 2.09 -9.28
N LYS A 42 16.28 3.02 -8.32
CA LYS A 42 15.26 3.07 -7.27
C LYS A 42 15.18 4.42 -6.59
N VAL A 43 13.97 4.86 -6.23
CA VAL A 43 13.76 6.07 -5.43
C VAL A 43 12.90 5.77 -4.22
N ARG A 44 13.24 6.36 -3.08
CA ARG A 44 12.40 6.32 -1.88
C ARG A 44 12.30 7.70 -1.28
N VAL A 45 11.11 8.28 -1.38
CA VAL A 45 10.78 9.58 -0.78
C VAL A 45 10.17 9.36 0.61
N PHE A 46 10.49 10.22 1.56
CA PHE A 46 9.96 10.24 2.91
C PHE A 46 9.26 11.58 3.12
N GLU A 47 7.93 11.59 3.10
CA GLU A 47 7.13 12.81 3.17
C GLU A 47 7.29 13.54 4.52
N ASN A 48 7.36 12.79 5.63
CA ASN A 48 7.43 13.37 6.97
C ASN A 48 8.77 14.07 7.24
N THR A 49 9.88 13.51 6.74
CA THR A 49 11.22 14.09 6.93
C THR A 49 11.67 14.93 5.74
N ARG A 50 10.92 14.91 4.63
CA ARG A 50 11.24 15.57 3.35
C ARG A 50 12.57 15.12 2.76
N ASP A 51 12.93 13.87 3.05
CA ASP A 51 14.14 13.27 2.50
C ASP A 51 13.80 12.39 1.30
N ALA A 52 14.71 12.29 0.35
CA ALA A 52 14.65 11.29 -0.70
C ALA A 52 15.97 10.53 -0.75
N ALA A 53 15.89 9.21 -0.81
CA ALA A 53 16.99 8.32 -1.11
C ALA A 53 16.87 7.88 -2.57
N ILE A 54 17.85 8.25 -3.38
CA ILE A 54 17.89 7.97 -4.82
C ILE A 54 19.07 7.04 -5.07
N TYR A 55 18.82 5.93 -5.73
CA TYR A 55 19.81 4.94 -6.16
C TYR A 55 20.01 5.10 -7.67
N TYR A 56 21.25 5.19 -8.09
CA TYR A 56 21.62 5.50 -9.47
C TYR A 56 22.88 4.73 -9.88
N ASP A 57 23.06 4.57 -11.19
CA ASP A 57 24.18 3.83 -11.76
C ASP A 57 25.52 4.57 -11.59
N GLU A 58 26.63 3.84 -11.54
CA GLU A 58 27.96 4.42 -11.34
C GLU A 58 28.29 5.47 -12.42
N GLY A 59 28.78 6.64 -11.99
CA GLY A 59 29.13 7.74 -12.89
C GLY A 59 27.99 8.71 -13.25
N CYS A 60 26.72 8.41 -12.95
CA CYS A 60 25.58 9.26 -13.31
C CYS A 60 25.22 10.35 -12.27
N LYS A 61 26.08 10.57 -11.26
CA LYS A 61 25.80 11.48 -10.13
C LYS A 61 25.45 12.91 -10.59
N GLU A 62 26.26 13.49 -11.46
CA GLU A 62 26.04 14.87 -11.93
C GLU A 62 24.74 14.99 -12.71
N THR A 63 24.41 13.99 -13.52
CA THR A 63 23.15 13.90 -14.26
C THR A 63 21.95 13.84 -13.32
N VAL A 64 22.03 13.04 -12.24
CA VAL A 64 20.99 12.96 -11.21
C VAL A 64 20.81 14.30 -10.51
N ILE A 65 21.91 14.95 -10.10
CA ILE A 65 21.87 16.27 -9.46
C ILE A 65 21.22 17.31 -10.40
N ASN A 66 21.61 17.33 -11.66
CA ASN A 66 21.04 18.23 -12.67
C ASN A 66 19.55 17.96 -12.91
N CYS A 67 19.14 16.69 -12.92
CA CYS A 67 17.73 16.29 -13.00
C CYS A 67 16.92 16.81 -11.81
N ILE A 68 17.42 16.65 -10.58
CA ILE A 68 16.76 17.17 -9.37
C ILE A 68 16.69 18.71 -9.40
N CYS A 69 17.75 19.37 -9.88
CA CYS A 69 17.77 20.83 -10.05
C CYS A 69 16.72 21.30 -11.06
N GLY A 70 16.57 20.60 -12.18
CA GLY A 70 15.60 20.89 -13.25
C GLY A 70 14.15 20.50 -12.94
N PHE A 71 13.93 19.69 -11.89
CA PHE A 71 12.59 19.26 -11.51
C PHE A 71 11.70 20.42 -11.04
N SER A 72 10.46 20.41 -11.54
CA SER A 72 9.35 21.26 -11.11
C SER A 72 8.06 20.43 -11.06
N TYR A 73 7.25 20.62 -10.01
CA TYR A 73 5.99 19.90 -9.81
C TYR A 73 4.97 20.16 -10.93
N GLU A 74 4.95 21.36 -11.49
CA GLU A 74 3.99 21.75 -12.56
C GLU A 74 4.31 21.11 -13.90
N ASN A 75 5.59 20.84 -14.18
CA ASN A 75 6.06 20.29 -15.45
C ASN A 75 6.36 18.79 -15.40
N ALA A 76 6.07 18.12 -14.28
CA ALA A 76 6.42 16.73 -14.07
C ALA A 76 5.61 15.76 -14.97
N GLY A 77 4.48 16.19 -15.53
CA GLY A 77 3.72 15.43 -16.55
C GLY A 77 3.25 14.03 -16.10
N VAL A 78 3.16 13.78 -14.80
CA VAL A 78 2.86 12.45 -14.25
C VAL A 78 1.37 12.13 -14.45
N PRO A 79 1.01 11.01 -15.11
CA PRO A 79 -0.37 10.60 -15.29
C PRO A 79 -1.12 10.47 -13.97
N GLU A 80 -2.29 11.11 -13.83
CA GLU A 80 -3.06 11.11 -12.58
C GLU A 80 -3.44 9.71 -12.09
N LYS A 81 -3.64 8.75 -13.02
CA LYS A 81 -3.95 7.35 -12.69
C LYS A 81 -2.90 6.67 -11.82
N LEU A 82 -1.63 7.12 -11.90
CA LEU A 82 -0.54 6.61 -11.06
C LEU A 82 -0.55 7.25 -9.66
N LEU A 83 -1.09 8.46 -9.55
CA LEU A 83 -1.19 9.21 -8.29
C LEU A 83 -2.39 8.77 -7.43
N THR A 84 -3.51 8.38 -8.04
CA THR A 84 -4.75 8.02 -7.32
C THR A 84 -4.66 6.70 -6.55
N ASN A 85 -3.70 5.84 -6.89
CA ASN A 85 -3.51 4.52 -6.29
C ASN A 85 -2.20 4.41 -5.48
N SER A 86 -1.75 5.51 -4.90
CA SER A 86 -0.51 5.50 -4.13
C SER A 86 -0.68 4.74 -2.81
N GLY A 87 0.28 3.86 -2.50
CA GLY A 87 0.25 3.07 -1.27
C GLY A 87 0.38 3.94 -0.01
N ARG A 88 0.88 5.17 -0.13
CA ARG A 88 1.17 6.06 1.01
C ARG A 88 -0.09 6.53 1.71
N GLU A 89 -1.11 6.93 0.94
CA GLU A 89 -2.38 7.38 1.51
C GLU A 89 -3.09 6.24 2.23
N LEU A 90 -3.12 5.05 1.61
CA LEU A 90 -3.61 3.83 2.24
C LEU A 90 -2.85 3.57 3.55
N ASP A 91 -1.53 3.45 3.50
CA ASP A 91 -0.71 3.16 4.69
C ASP A 91 -0.94 4.17 5.81
N SER A 92 -1.05 5.46 5.48
CA SER A 92 -1.31 6.52 6.46
C SER A 92 -2.68 6.37 7.14
N THR A 93 -3.72 6.10 6.35
CA THR A 93 -5.10 5.94 6.83
C THR A 93 -5.20 4.74 7.76
N TYR A 94 -4.60 3.61 7.39
CA TYR A 94 -4.60 2.40 8.22
C TYR A 94 -3.73 2.56 9.47
N ARG A 95 -2.59 3.26 9.37
CA ARG A 95 -1.79 3.63 10.56
C ARG A 95 -2.60 4.46 11.54
N GLU A 96 -3.36 5.44 11.05
CA GLU A 96 -4.23 6.26 11.89
C GLU A 96 -5.37 5.44 12.52
N LYS A 97 -6.01 4.54 11.76
CA LYS A 97 -7.00 3.59 12.31
C LYS A 97 -6.41 2.76 13.46
N ILE A 98 -5.18 2.26 13.33
CA ILE A 98 -4.51 1.49 14.39
C ILE A 98 -4.19 2.38 15.59
N ILE A 99 -3.62 3.57 15.38
CA ILE A 99 -3.27 4.52 16.45
C ILE A 99 -4.52 4.92 17.23
N THR A 100 -5.58 5.32 16.54
CA THR A 100 -6.83 5.75 17.18
C THR A 100 -7.51 4.60 17.92
N THR A 101 -7.49 3.38 17.37
CA THR A 101 -8.03 2.19 18.04
C THR A 101 -7.25 1.82 19.29
N THR A 102 -5.92 1.88 19.22
CA THR A 102 -5.00 1.65 20.33
C THR A 102 -5.17 2.72 21.41
N ALA A 103 -5.14 3.99 21.04
CA ALA A 103 -5.34 5.11 21.96
C ALA A 103 -6.70 4.99 22.68
N ARG A 104 -7.78 4.67 21.95
CA ARG A 104 -9.11 4.45 22.53
C ARG A 104 -9.13 3.29 23.52
N HIS A 105 -8.42 2.19 23.25
CA HIS A 105 -8.33 1.05 24.15
C HIS A 105 -7.66 1.43 25.48
N TYR A 106 -6.51 2.10 25.43
CA TYR A 106 -5.80 2.53 26.62
C TYR A 106 -6.50 3.67 27.37
N LEU A 107 -7.11 4.62 26.66
CA LEU A 107 -7.90 5.70 27.28
C LEU A 107 -9.12 5.15 28.02
N LYS A 108 -9.79 4.13 27.46
CA LYS A 108 -10.88 3.42 28.13
C LYS A 108 -10.42 2.75 29.44
N LYS A 109 -9.13 2.42 29.57
CA LYS A 109 -8.51 1.89 30.79
C LYS A 109 -8.27 2.95 31.87
N LEU A 110 -8.68 4.21 31.67
CA LEU A 110 -8.71 5.23 32.73
C LEU A 110 -10.11 5.43 33.35
N LEU A 111 -11.18 4.92 32.71
CA LEU A 111 -12.57 5.12 33.18
C LEU A 111 -12.92 4.27 34.43
N PRO A 112 -13.93 4.61 35.23
CA PRO A 112 -14.44 3.73 36.30
C PRO A 112 -14.90 2.35 35.79
N TYR A 113 -14.80 1.32 36.64
CA TYR A 113 -15.13 -0.07 36.28
C TYR A 113 -16.54 -0.24 35.69
N GLN A 114 -17.54 0.41 36.28
CA GLN A 114 -18.94 0.30 35.85
C GLN A 114 -19.14 0.81 34.41
N ILE A 115 -18.51 1.93 34.06
CA ILE A 115 -18.58 2.50 32.72
C ILE A 115 -17.87 1.59 31.71
N ARG A 116 -16.71 1.02 32.08
CA ARG A 116 -16.00 0.06 31.23
C ARG A 116 -16.84 -1.17 30.93
N PHE A 117 -17.51 -1.70 31.95
CA PHE A 117 -18.39 -2.88 31.83
C PHE A 117 -19.48 -2.62 30.79
N VAL A 118 -20.27 -1.56 30.93
CA VAL A 118 -21.34 -1.21 29.99
C VAL A 118 -20.81 -1.03 28.57
N LEU A 119 -19.71 -0.30 28.40
CA LEU A 119 -19.10 -0.09 27.08
C LEU A 119 -18.56 -1.37 26.46
N THR A 120 -18.05 -2.31 27.26
CA THR A 120 -17.56 -3.60 26.76
C THR A 120 -18.73 -4.51 26.39
N CYS A 121 -19.78 -4.58 27.20
CA CYS A 121 -21.00 -5.32 26.88
C CYS A 121 -21.66 -4.82 25.59
N PHE A 122 -21.76 -3.49 25.42
CA PHE A 122 -22.30 -2.90 24.19
C PHE A 122 -21.47 -3.25 22.95
N GLN A 123 -20.14 -3.20 23.05
CA GLN A 123 -19.28 -3.59 21.94
C GLN A 123 -19.33 -5.11 21.69
N ALA A 124 -19.41 -5.93 22.73
CA ALA A 124 -19.51 -7.38 22.65
C ALA A 124 -20.80 -7.80 21.94
N ALA A 125 -21.92 -7.11 22.17
CA ALA A 125 -23.18 -7.36 21.49
C ALA A 125 -23.03 -7.31 19.96
N LYS A 126 -22.23 -6.38 19.41
CA LYS A 126 -21.96 -6.31 17.97
C LYS A 126 -21.24 -7.56 17.46
N PHE A 127 -20.25 -8.06 18.19
CA PHE A 127 -19.50 -9.27 17.82
C PHE A 127 -20.37 -10.52 17.94
N ILE A 128 -21.15 -10.64 19.01
CA ILE A 128 -22.09 -11.75 19.22
C ILE A 128 -23.14 -11.78 18.11
N LEU A 129 -23.68 -10.62 17.71
CA LEU A 129 -24.62 -10.53 16.59
C LEU A 129 -23.96 -10.92 15.25
N LYS A 130 -22.70 -10.55 15.01
CA LYS A 130 -21.94 -10.95 13.82
C LYS A 130 -21.77 -12.48 13.78
N GLY A 131 -21.38 -13.09 14.90
CA GLY A 131 -21.26 -14.54 15.05
C GLY A 131 -22.59 -15.27 14.87
N LEU A 132 -23.68 -14.77 15.48
CA LEU A 132 -25.00 -15.38 15.37
C LEU A 132 -25.54 -15.33 13.94
N ARG A 133 -25.36 -14.20 13.23
CA ARG A 133 -25.71 -14.10 11.80
C ARG A 133 -24.93 -15.09 10.95
N CYS A 134 -23.66 -15.31 11.25
CA CYS A 134 -22.86 -16.29 10.52
C CYS A 134 -23.35 -17.72 10.78
N LEU A 135 -23.71 -18.02 12.03
CA LEU A 135 -24.30 -19.30 12.41
C LEU A 135 -25.65 -19.55 11.73
N THR A 136 -26.50 -18.52 11.60
CA THR A 136 -27.78 -18.64 10.87
C THR A 136 -27.61 -18.89 9.37
N ARG A 137 -26.42 -18.61 8.81
CA ARG A 137 -26.06 -18.94 7.43
C ARG A 137 -25.46 -20.34 7.29
N GLY A 138 -25.43 -21.13 8.36
CA GLY A 138 -24.92 -22.51 8.37
C GLY A 138 -23.40 -22.61 8.26
N LYS A 139 -22.66 -21.51 8.47
CA LYS A 139 -21.19 -21.49 8.36
C LYS A 139 -20.55 -21.29 9.73
N ILE A 140 -19.66 -22.22 10.11
CA ILE A 140 -18.83 -22.08 11.30
C ILE A 140 -17.53 -21.37 10.86
N GLU A 141 -17.60 -20.05 10.79
CA GLU A 141 -16.44 -19.19 10.48
C GLU A 141 -15.78 -18.67 11.76
N VAL A 142 -14.61 -18.05 11.62
CA VAL A 142 -13.82 -17.45 12.72
C VAL A 142 -14.66 -16.50 13.59
N ALA A 143 -15.65 -15.80 12.99
CA ALA A 143 -16.56 -14.92 13.71
C ALA A 143 -17.40 -15.62 14.80
N VAL A 144 -17.69 -16.92 14.67
CA VAL A 144 -18.43 -17.71 15.69
C VAL A 144 -17.52 -18.03 16.87
N LEU A 145 -16.24 -18.34 16.61
CA LEU A 145 -15.24 -18.57 17.65
C LEU A 145 -15.01 -17.30 18.47
N ASP A 146 -14.84 -16.16 17.80
CA ASP A 146 -14.67 -14.86 18.43
C ASP A 146 -15.84 -14.48 19.32
N ALA A 147 -17.07 -14.66 18.81
CA ALA A 147 -18.30 -14.41 19.56
C ALA A 147 -18.39 -15.27 20.83
N THR A 148 -17.99 -16.53 20.74
CA THR A 148 -18.00 -17.46 21.89
C THR A 148 -16.97 -17.04 22.94
N ALA A 149 -15.73 -16.76 22.53
CA ALA A 149 -14.66 -16.33 23.44
C ALA A 149 -15.01 -15.02 24.18
N ILE A 150 -15.59 -14.05 23.46
CA ILE A 150 -16.07 -12.80 24.04
C ILE A 150 -17.27 -13.06 24.96
N GLY A 151 -18.24 -13.87 24.53
CA GLY A 151 -19.44 -14.19 25.30
C GLY A 151 -19.11 -14.83 26.64
N VAL A 152 -18.25 -15.86 26.66
CA VAL A 152 -17.79 -16.53 27.88
C VAL A 152 -17.08 -15.54 28.81
N SER A 153 -16.25 -14.65 28.27
CA SER A 153 -15.52 -13.65 29.07
C SER A 153 -16.46 -12.62 29.71
N VAL A 154 -17.51 -12.20 28.98
CA VAL A 154 -18.54 -11.28 29.51
C VAL A 154 -19.40 -11.96 30.58
N ILE A 155 -19.79 -13.23 30.38
CA ILE A 155 -20.56 -14.01 31.37
C ILE A 155 -19.77 -14.16 32.68
N ARG A 156 -18.46 -14.39 32.58
CA ARG A 156 -17.54 -14.44 33.74
C ARG A 156 -17.24 -13.06 34.35
N SER A 157 -17.82 -11.98 33.83
CA SER A 157 -17.55 -10.60 34.24
C SER A 157 -16.07 -10.18 34.11
N ASP A 158 -15.30 -10.88 33.28
CA ASP A 158 -13.90 -10.56 33.01
C ASP A 158 -13.78 -9.55 31.85
N ILE A 159 -13.99 -8.28 32.22
CA ILE A 159 -13.93 -7.15 31.29
C ILE A 159 -12.52 -6.88 30.77
N LYS A 160 -11.48 -7.30 31.51
CA LYS A 160 -10.09 -7.12 31.07
C LYS A 160 -9.81 -8.08 29.91
N THR A 161 -10.14 -9.35 30.08
CA THR A 161 -9.92 -10.36 29.04
C THR A 161 -10.82 -10.11 27.82
N ALA A 162 -12.11 -9.84 28.03
CA ALA A 162 -13.01 -9.47 26.92
C ALA A 162 -12.50 -8.24 26.16
N GLY A 163 -12.06 -7.20 26.87
CA GLY A 163 -11.55 -5.96 26.26
C GLY A 163 -10.28 -6.16 25.44
N SER A 164 -9.36 -7.02 25.90
CA SER A 164 -8.12 -7.36 25.19
C SER A 164 -8.39 -8.19 23.94
N ILE A 165 -9.24 -9.23 24.03
CA ILE A 165 -9.63 -10.05 22.88
C ILE A 165 -10.28 -9.16 21.81
N MET A 166 -11.24 -8.32 22.20
CA MET A 166 -11.93 -7.40 21.28
C MET A 166 -11.01 -6.35 20.66
N PHE A 167 -9.94 -5.96 21.35
CA PHE A 167 -8.94 -5.05 20.81
C PHE A 167 -8.08 -5.71 19.74
N LEU A 168 -7.57 -6.92 20.02
CA LEU A 168 -6.78 -7.68 19.06
C LEU A 168 -7.61 -7.98 17.81
N LEU A 169 -8.86 -8.39 17.96
CA LEU A 169 -9.76 -8.64 16.82
C LEU A 169 -9.97 -7.38 15.95
N LYS A 170 -10.11 -6.21 16.56
CA LYS A 170 -10.22 -4.95 15.81
C LYS A 170 -8.94 -4.62 15.03
N ILE A 171 -7.77 -4.84 15.62
CA ILE A 171 -6.50 -4.66 14.89
C ILE A 171 -6.41 -5.67 13.74
N SER A 172 -6.78 -6.92 13.97
CA SER A 172 -6.79 -7.95 12.93
C SER A 172 -7.72 -7.59 11.77
N GLU A 173 -8.94 -7.10 12.03
CA GLU A 173 -9.87 -6.66 10.99
C GLU A 173 -9.31 -5.47 10.18
N ILE A 174 -8.63 -4.52 10.83
CA ILE A 174 -7.96 -3.40 10.15
C ILE A 174 -6.80 -3.91 9.27
N LEU A 175 -6.02 -4.86 9.76
CA LEU A 175 -4.88 -5.42 9.03
C LEU A 175 -5.31 -6.29 7.85
N GLU A 176 -6.40 -7.05 8.03
CA GLU A 176 -7.05 -7.81 6.97
C GLU A 176 -7.57 -6.88 5.88
N GLU A 177 -8.27 -5.80 6.25
CA GLU A 177 -8.77 -4.80 5.31
C GLU A 177 -7.61 -4.13 4.54
N TRP A 178 -6.54 -3.75 5.23
CA TRP A 178 -5.33 -3.18 4.60
C TRP A 178 -4.71 -4.18 3.62
N THR A 179 -4.46 -5.41 4.04
CA THR A 179 -3.83 -6.46 3.21
C THR A 179 -4.69 -6.75 1.99
N HIS A 180 -6.01 -6.86 2.17
CA HIS A 180 -6.95 -7.08 1.07
C HIS A 180 -6.89 -5.91 0.07
N ARG A 181 -6.96 -4.65 0.54
CA ARG A 181 -6.88 -3.47 -0.34
C ARG A 181 -5.54 -3.37 -1.05
N LYS A 182 -4.45 -3.65 -0.33
CA LYS A 182 -3.09 -3.62 -0.88
C LYS A 182 -2.90 -4.68 -1.96
N SER A 183 -3.31 -5.92 -1.68
CA SER A 183 -3.26 -7.02 -2.65
C SER A 183 -4.11 -6.75 -3.88
N VAL A 184 -5.34 -6.24 -3.72
CA VAL A 184 -6.19 -5.87 -4.86
C VAL A 184 -5.56 -4.74 -5.69
N GLY A 185 -5.00 -3.72 -5.04
CA GLY A 185 -4.35 -2.61 -5.73
C GLY A 185 -3.09 -3.04 -6.50
N ASP A 186 -2.25 -3.86 -5.88
CA ASP A 186 -1.04 -4.37 -6.50
C ASP A 186 -1.37 -5.35 -7.64
N LEU A 187 -2.39 -6.20 -7.47
CA LEU A 187 -2.88 -7.08 -8.54
C LEU A 187 -3.45 -6.29 -9.72
N ALA A 188 -4.31 -5.31 -9.46
CA ALA A 188 -4.88 -4.46 -10.50
C ALA A 188 -3.78 -3.72 -11.28
N ARG A 189 -2.74 -3.25 -10.58
CA ARG A 189 -1.57 -2.63 -11.20
C ARG A 189 -0.82 -3.63 -12.09
N SER A 190 -0.46 -4.80 -11.57
CA SER A 190 0.24 -5.83 -12.36
C SER A 190 -0.58 -6.27 -13.58
N MET A 191 -1.89 -6.48 -13.45
CA MET A 191 -2.77 -6.81 -14.57
C MET A 191 -2.92 -5.66 -15.58
N SER A 192 -2.99 -4.40 -15.12
CA SER A 192 -3.08 -3.23 -16.00
C SER A 192 -1.80 -2.95 -16.78
N LEU A 193 -0.63 -3.24 -16.19
CA LEU A 193 0.67 -3.11 -16.85
C LEU A 193 0.86 -4.18 -17.93
N GLN A 194 0.21 -5.32 -17.79
CA GLN A 194 0.39 -6.49 -18.65
C GLN A 194 -0.59 -6.58 -19.83
N THR A 195 -1.55 -5.67 -19.94
CA THR A 195 -2.60 -5.73 -20.98
C THR A 195 -2.36 -4.84 -22.20
N SER A 196 -1.27 -4.07 -22.24
CA SER A 196 -1.07 -3.06 -23.30
C SER A 196 0.00 -3.37 -24.33
N SER A 197 0.97 -4.25 -24.04
CA SER A 197 2.10 -4.46 -24.95
C SER A 197 2.62 -5.90 -24.93
N VAL A 198 2.92 -6.42 -26.11
CA VAL A 198 3.30 -7.80 -26.38
C VAL A 198 4.57 -7.80 -27.23
N TRP A 199 5.51 -8.69 -26.92
CA TRP A 199 6.72 -8.85 -27.72
C TRP A 199 6.42 -9.71 -28.94
N LEU A 200 6.56 -9.13 -30.12
CA LEU A 200 6.28 -9.77 -31.39
C LEU A 200 7.60 -9.91 -32.17
N ILE A 201 7.82 -11.09 -32.74
CA ILE A 201 8.99 -11.39 -33.57
C ILE A 201 8.61 -11.09 -35.02
N ARG A 202 9.23 -10.04 -35.59
CA ARG A 202 9.16 -9.71 -37.01
C ARG A 202 10.57 -9.64 -37.57
N ASP A 203 10.80 -10.32 -38.69
CA ASP A 203 12.08 -10.34 -39.39
C ASP A 203 13.28 -10.73 -38.48
N GLY A 204 13.04 -11.62 -37.52
CA GLY A 204 14.07 -12.11 -36.59
C GLY A 204 14.43 -11.16 -35.43
N ALA A 205 13.73 -10.02 -35.28
CA ALA A 205 13.91 -9.08 -34.18
C ALA A 205 12.67 -9.03 -33.27
N GLU A 206 12.90 -8.89 -31.97
CA GLU A 206 11.85 -8.72 -30.96
C GLU A 206 11.41 -7.24 -30.92
N MET A 207 10.12 -6.99 -31.17
CA MET A 207 9.52 -5.66 -31.07
C MET A 207 8.39 -5.65 -30.06
N LEU A 208 8.38 -4.65 -29.17
CA LEU A 208 7.28 -4.41 -28.25
C LEU A 208 6.16 -3.66 -28.98
N VAL A 209 5.05 -4.35 -29.27
CA VAL A 209 3.88 -3.79 -29.98
C VAL A 209 2.65 -3.75 -29.09
N SER A 210 1.68 -2.90 -29.43
CA SER A 210 0.41 -2.89 -28.69
C SER A 210 -0.36 -4.20 -28.93
N SER A 211 -1.05 -4.72 -27.91
CA SER A 211 -1.85 -5.94 -28.02
C SER A 211 -2.88 -5.90 -29.16
N GLY A 212 -3.40 -4.71 -29.52
CA GLY A 212 -4.32 -4.54 -30.65
C GLY A 212 -3.68 -4.61 -32.04
N GLN A 213 -2.35 -4.69 -32.16
CA GLN A 213 -1.62 -4.76 -33.43
C GLN A 213 -1.17 -6.18 -33.80
N VAL A 214 -1.42 -7.15 -32.92
CA VAL A 214 -1.09 -8.56 -33.13
C VAL A 214 -2.15 -9.21 -34.02
N GLN A 215 -1.72 -9.91 -35.06
CA GLN A 215 -2.58 -10.64 -35.99
C GLN A 215 -2.40 -12.15 -35.85
N ILE A 216 -3.39 -12.90 -36.34
CA ILE A 216 -3.34 -14.36 -36.38
C ILE A 216 -2.16 -14.78 -37.27
N GLY A 217 -1.22 -15.55 -36.72
CA GLY A 217 -0.01 -16.01 -37.40
C GLY A 217 1.27 -15.26 -37.03
N ASP A 218 1.17 -14.18 -36.24
CA ASP A 218 2.34 -13.52 -35.67
C ASP A 218 3.01 -14.37 -34.58
N LEU A 219 4.35 -14.36 -34.53
CA LEU A 219 5.13 -15.03 -33.49
C LEU A 219 5.29 -14.11 -32.29
N VAL A 220 4.87 -14.57 -31.12
CA VAL A 220 4.95 -13.82 -29.86
C VAL A 220 6.04 -14.43 -28.97
N CYS A 221 6.96 -13.60 -28.46
CA CYS A 221 7.95 -14.01 -27.48
C CYS A 221 7.42 -13.76 -26.06
N VAL A 222 7.44 -14.79 -25.21
CA VAL A 222 7.04 -14.67 -23.80
C VAL A 222 8.24 -14.96 -22.92
N HIS A 223 8.78 -13.93 -22.27
CA HIS A 223 9.85 -14.11 -21.28
C HIS A 223 9.31 -14.71 -19.98
N MET A 224 10.17 -15.41 -19.25
CA MET A 224 9.84 -15.97 -17.94
C MET A 224 9.25 -14.91 -16.99
N GLY A 225 8.13 -15.24 -16.37
CA GLY A 225 7.41 -14.37 -15.43
C GLY A 225 6.35 -13.47 -16.07
N ASN A 226 6.21 -13.49 -17.40
CA ASN A 226 5.13 -12.80 -18.10
C ASN A 226 3.92 -13.70 -18.37
N VAL A 227 2.73 -13.13 -18.30
CA VAL A 227 1.45 -13.76 -18.66
C VAL A 227 1.37 -13.91 -20.18
N ILE A 228 0.85 -15.03 -20.65
CA ILE A 228 0.57 -15.29 -22.07
C ILE A 228 -0.70 -14.52 -22.45
N PRO A 229 -0.62 -13.50 -23.34
CA PRO A 229 -1.75 -12.60 -23.60
C PRO A 229 -2.76 -13.14 -24.63
N PHE A 230 -2.40 -14.15 -25.42
CA PHE A 230 -3.21 -14.72 -26.49
C PHE A 230 -3.10 -16.24 -26.53
N ASP A 231 -4.16 -16.91 -26.94
CA ASP A 231 -4.12 -18.35 -27.22
C ASP A 231 -3.33 -18.59 -28.52
N GLY A 232 -2.39 -19.53 -28.47
CA GLY A 232 -1.49 -19.88 -29.58
C GLY A 232 -0.94 -21.30 -29.43
N VAL A 233 -0.15 -21.74 -30.40
CA VAL A 233 0.52 -23.06 -30.41
C VAL A 233 2.03 -22.86 -30.34
#